data_AF-A0AAT9HN84-F1
#
_entry.id   AF-A0AAT9HN84-F1
#
_cell.length_a   1.000
_cell.length_b   1.000
_cell.length_c   1.000
_cell.angle_alpha   90.00
_cell.angle_beta   90.00
_cell.angle_gamma   90.00
#
_symmetry.space_group_name_H-M   'P 1'
#
loop_
_entity.id
_entity.type
_entity.pdbx_description
1 polymer ?
#
loop_
_entity_poly.entity_id
_entity_poly.type
_entity_poly.pdbx_seq_one_letter_code
_entity_poly.pdbx_strand_id
1 'polypeptide(L)'
;MRTRPPTGRRTRAALALTALLGSAALAGLPATAAAADGDVSVQYRTSASGATADQSEPWLKVRNTGSAPVQLSQVKIRYYFKADAPNATYRFACSWAVRGCSAITGTFGTLAHPTATADRYLEIGFTSSAGSLAPGADTGDMQLRFHQSSWQTLRQSDDYSFDGARTSYADWNRVTAQLAGATVWGTAPEGNDPTDPTNPTDPTDPPGGQTLFDDFDYTSHTDPAISAHGWNVRSNSGGPGVPGATWNPSKVTFSASGGNSVMNLETSTAGTGASTTHTEVLTRSMKFRNGTYAARVRFSDAPKYGPDGDRVVQTFFTINDLKAPMADDYAEYDFEYLPNGGWGEPANILYTTSWETYNPDPGRPSTSTARAGRVSPAGTTWW
;
A
#
# COMPACT_ATOMS: atom_id res chain seq x y z
N MET A 1 36.63 -96.18 -7.90
CA MET A 1 38.11 -96.25 -7.93
C MET A 1 38.65 -94.87 -7.55
N ARG A 2 39.51 -94.80 -6.52
CA ARG A 2 40.21 -93.62 -5.92
C ARG A 2 39.33 -92.63 -5.12
N THR A 3 39.33 -92.53 -3.78
CA THR A 3 40.38 -92.11 -2.79
C THR A 3 40.99 -90.75 -3.15
N ARG A 4 41.08 -89.69 -2.33
CA ARG A 4 41.22 -89.47 -0.86
C ARG A 4 41.24 -87.90 -0.64
N PRO A 5 41.55 -87.30 0.54
CA PRO A 5 40.59 -86.83 1.57
C PRO A 5 40.82 -85.32 1.96
N PRO A 6 40.74 -84.83 3.22
CA PRO A 6 40.03 -83.58 3.57
C PRO A 6 40.95 -82.50 4.21
N THR A 7 40.34 -81.57 4.96
CA THR A 7 40.93 -80.61 5.95
C THR A 7 41.39 -79.26 5.37
N GLY A 8 41.10 -78.11 5.99
CA GLY A 8 40.33 -77.82 7.19
C GLY A 8 40.47 -76.34 7.59
N ARG A 9 39.75 -75.95 8.67
CA ARG A 9 40.02 -74.81 9.58
C ARG A 9 39.97 -73.39 8.93
N ARG A 10 39.40 -72.33 9.50
CA ARG A 10 39.05 -71.93 10.87
C ARG A 10 38.24 -70.62 10.78
N THR A 11 37.09 -70.60 11.48
CA THR A 11 36.63 -69.55 12.45
C THR A 11 36.41 -68.07 12.06
N ARG A 12 35.29 -67.56 12.61
CA ARG A 12 34.89 -66.17 13.00
C ARG A 12 34.10 -65.40 11.92
N ALA A 13 32.78 -65.21 12.07
CA ALA A 13 32.06 -64.29 12.98
C ALA A 13 32.38 -62.82 12.64
N ALA A 14 31.46 -61.87 12.46
CA ALA A 14 30.00 -61.83 12.47
C ALA A 14 29.56 -60.49 11.81
N LEU A 15 28.26 -60.22 11.88
CA LEU A 15 27.50 -58.99 11.59
C LEU A 15 26.93 -58.84 10.18
N ALA A 16 25.62 -59.08 10.13
CA ALA A 16 24.69 -58.69 9.09
C ALA A 16 24.53 -57.16 9.10
N LEU A 17 24.74 -56.54 7.96
CA LEU A 17 24.33 -55.16 7.68
C LEU A 17 23.20 -55.23 6.65
N THR A 18 21.96 -55.21 7.10
CA THR A 18 20.79 -55.04 6.24
C THR A 18 20.64 -53.55 5.91
N ALA A 19 20.99 -53.18 4.69
CA ALA A 19 20.72 -51.86 4.13
C ALA A 19 19.21 -51.70 3.87
N LEU A 20 18.57 -50.81 4.62
CA LEU A 20 17.21 -50.35 4.37
C LEU A 20 17.22 -49.38 3.18
N LEU A 21 16.49 -49.74 2.12
CA LEU A 21 16.10 -48.85 1.03
C LEU A 21 15.08 -47.84 1.57
N GLY A 22 15.54 -46.62 1.85
CA GLY A 22 14.70 -45.47 2.16
C GLY A 22 14.30 -44.72 0.90
N SER A 23 13.04 -44.84 0.50
CA SER A 23 12.40 -44.03 -0.52
C SER A 23 12.13 -42.62 0.02
N ALA A 24 12.91 -41.62 -0.39
CA ALA A 24 12.58 -40.22 -0.17
C ALA A 24 12.01 -39.63 -1.46
N ALA A 25 10.68 -39.62 -1.56
CA ALA A 25 9.98 -38.77 -2.53
C ALA A 25 10.04 -37.33 -2.00
N LEU A 26 10.98 -36.53 -2.53
CA LEU A 26 10.93 -35.08 -2.35
C LEU A 26 9.75 -34.53 -3.15
N ALA A 27 8.70 -34.12 -2.45
CA ALA A 27 7.66 -33.26 -2.99
C ALA A 27 8.30 -31.91 -3.36
N GLY A 28 8.48 -31.66 -4.65
CA GLY A 28 8.77 -30.33 -5.16
C GLY A 28 7.54 -29.44 -4.96
N LEU A 29 7.56 -28.61 -3.92
CA LEU A 29 6.70 -27.43 -3.86
C LEU A 29 7.19 -26.45 -4.93
N PRO A 30 6.30 -25.74 -5.66
CA PRO A 30 6.75 -24.60 -6.43
C PRO A 30 7.33 -23.59 -5.44
N ALA A 31 8.63 -23.31 -5.56
CA ALA A 31 9.19 -22.11 -4.96
C ALA A 31 8.36 -20.94 -5.50
N THR A 32 7.58 -20.29 -4.65
CA THR A 32 7.19 -18.90 -4.89
C THR A 32 8.49 -18.17 -5.18
N ALA A 33 8.67 -17.72 -6.42
CA ALA A 33 9.80 -16.90 -6.78
C ALA A 33 9.82 -15.71 -5.81
N ALA A 34 10.79 -15.71 -4.89
CA ALA A 34 11.12 -14.51 -4.14
C ALA A 34 11.40 -13.43 -5.17
N ALA A 35 10.76 -12.27 -5.04
CA ALA A 35 11.11 -11.09 -5.82
C ALA A 35 12.62 -10.89 -5.69
N ALA A 36 13.32 -10.88 -6.82
CA ALA A 36 14.75 -10.65 -6.83
C ALA A 36 15.00 -9.20 -6.36
N ASP A 37 15.88 -9.06 -5.37
CA ASP A 37 16.33 -7.77 -4.85
C ASP A 37 17.16 -7.05 -5.94
N GLY A 38 16.46 -6.30 -6.79
CA GLY A 38 17.05 -5.46 -7.82
C GLY A 38 17.11 -4.03 -7.29
N ASP A 39 18.25 -3.60 -6.77
CA ASP A 39 18.47 -2.19 -6.49
C ASP A 39 18.93 -1.47 -7.77
N VAL A 40 18.50 -0.23 -7.91
CA VAL A 40 18.87 0.67 -9.00
C VAL A 40 19.46 1.94 -8.41
N SER A 41 20.48 2.52 -9.03
CA SER A 41 20.94 3.88 -8.73
C SER A 41 20.85 4.80 -9.94
N VAL A 42 20.69 6.11 -9.69
CA VAL A 42 20.67 7.14 -10.73
C VAL A 42 21.85 8.08 -10.57
N GLN A 43 22.57 8.29 -11.68
CA GLN A 43 23.63 9.26 -11.79
C GLN A 43 23.18 10.45 -12.63
N TYR A 44 23.59 11.65 -12.24
CA TYR A 44 23.22 12.90 -12.90
C TYR A 44 24.45 13.72 -13.28
N ARG A 45 24.29 14.47 -14.35
CA ARG A 45 25.05 15.68 -14.64
C ARG A 45 24.19 16.66 -15.43
N THR A 46 24.62 17.91 -15.54
CA THR A 46 24.04 18.90 -16.43
C THR A 46 25.10 19.56 -17.31
N SER A 47 24.74 19.84 -18.56
CA SER A 47 25.48 20.73 -19.45
C SER A 47 24.96 22.18 -19.44
N ALA A 48 23.75 22.41 -18.92
CA ALA A 48 23.16 23.72 -18.70
C ALA A 48 23.43 24.19 -17.26
N SER A 49 24.69 24.49 -16.93
CA SER A 49 25.14 24.78 -15.55
C SER A 49 24.71 26.14 -15.00
N GLY A 50 24.15 27.02 -15.83
CA GLY A 50 23.72 28.35 -15.43
C GLY A 50 22.51 28.33 -14.49
N ALA A 51 22.44 29.32 -13.59
CA ALA A 51 21.27 29.56 -12.72
C ALA A 51 19.97 29.75 -13.52
N THR A 52 20.09 30.20 -14.77
CA THR A 52 19.01 30.29 -15.75
C THR A 52 19.46 29.66 -17.07
N ALA A 53 18.53 29.11 -17.84
CA ALA A 53 18.80 28.56 -19.17
C ALA A 53 17.53 28.54 -20.03
N ASP A 54 17.68 28.53 -21.36
CA ASP A 54 16.52 28.41 -22.27
C ASP A 54 15.92 26.99 -22.28
N GLN A 55 16.70 26.01 -21.79
CA GLN A 55 16.27 24.63 -21.56
C GLN A 55 17.06 24.02 -20.41
N SER A 56 16.43 23.12 -19.67
CA SER A 56 17.09 22.31 -18.66
C SER A 56 17.61 21.03 -19.30
N GLU A 57 18.77 20.57 -18.86
CA GLU A 57 19.50 19.44 -19.46
C GLU A 57 19.88 18.40 -18.39
N PRO A 58 18.91 17.69 -17.79
CA PRO A 58 19.19 16.67 -16.78
C PRO A 58 19.67 15.38 -17.44
N TRP A 59 20.97 15.26 -17.63
CA TRP A 59 21.55 14.07 -18.25
C TRP A 59 21.72 12.98 -17.20
N LEU A 60 21.25 11.78 -17.51
CA LEU A 60 21.10 10.71 -16.52
C LEU A 60 21.77 9.40 -16.95
N LYS A 61 22.11 8.57 -15.98
CA LYS A 61 22.36 7.13 -16.15
C LYS A 61 21.62 6.35 -15.08
N VAL A 62 21.06 5.21 -15.45
CA VAL A 62 20.47 4.26 -14.51
C VAL A 62 21.36 3.04 -14.42
N ARG A 63 21.82 2.68 -13.22
CA ARG A 63 22.67 1.53 -12.98
C ARG A 63 21.92 0.47 -12.19
N ASN A 64 22.02 -0.78 -12.61
CA ASN A 64 21.56 -1.91 -11.81
C ASN A 64 22.65 -2.25 -10.77
N THR A 65 22.34 -2.04 -9.50
CA THR A 65 23.22 -2.33 -8.35
C THR A 65 22.87 -3.65 -7.67
N GLY A 66 21.73 -4.25 -7.99
CA GLY A 66 21.32 -5.56 -7.49
C GLY A 66 22.02 -6.75 -8.17
N SER A 67 21.61 -7.95 -7.80
CA SER A 67 22.19 -9.21 -8.29
C SER A 67 21.39 -9.89 -9.40
N ALA A 68 20.23 -9.34 -9.78
CA ALA A 68 19.37 -9.88 -10.84
C ALA A 68 19.18 -8.88 -11.99
N PRO A 69 18.85 -9.33 -13.21
CA PRO A 69 18.56 -8.43 -14.32
C PRO A 69 17.34 -7.53 -14.04
N VAL A 70 17.43 -6.25 -14.40
CA VAL A 70 16.34 -5.27 -14.28
C VAL A 70 15.77 -4.96 -15.66
N GLN A 71 14.46 -5.15 -15.85
CA GLN A 71 13.77 -4.72 -17.08
C GLN A 71 13.56 -3.20 -17.05
N LEU A 72 14.13 -2.47 -18.00
CA LEU A 72 14.04 -1.00 -17.99
C LEU A 72 12.60 -0.48 -18.12
N SER A 73 11.70 -1.24 -18.78
CA SER A 73 10.29 -0.87 -18.86
C SER A 73 9.55 -0.83 -17.52
N GLN A 74 10.16 -1.37 -16.45
CA GLN A 74 9.65 -1.28 -15.08
C GLN A 74 10.27 -0.11 -14.31
N VAL A 75 11.25 0.60 -14.89
CA VAL A 75 11.95 1.71 -14.28
C VAL A 75 11.26 3.03 -14.64
N LYS A 76 11.04 3.88 -13.63
CA LYS A 76 10.64 5.27 -13.80
C LYS A 76 11.57 6.16 -12.99
N ILE A 77 11.88 7.36 -13.48
CA ILE A 77 12.72 8.34 -12.78
C ILE A 77 11.94 9.66 -12.68
N ARG A 78 12.01 10.38 -11.56
CA ARG A 78 11.47 11.74 -11.48
C ARG A 78 12.56 12.77 -11.23
N TYR A 79 12.59 13.78 -12.09
CA TYR A 79 13.35 15.01 -11.94
C TYR A 79 12.39 16.13 -11.53
N TYR A 80 12.64 16.78 -10.40
CA TYR A 80 11.77 17.73 -9.73
C TYR A 80 12.24 19.16 -9.93
N PHE A 81 11.31 20.04 -10.28
CA PHE A 81 11.60 21.43 -10.63
C PHE A 81 10.42 22.33 -10.29
N LYS A 82 10.66 23.63 -10.26
CA LYS A 82 9.65 24.65 -9.98
C LYS A 82 9.27 25.37 -11.27
N ALA A 83 7.97 25.55 -11.49
CA ALA A 83 7.50 26.31 -12.63
C ALA A 83 7.76 27.82 -12.44
N ASP A 84 8.33 28.45 -13.47
CA ASP A 84 8.57 29.90 -13.45
C ASP A 84 7.29 30.74 -13.59
N ALA A 85 6.18 30.10 -13.99
CA ALA A 85 4.87 30.72 -14.09
C ALA A 85 3.74 29.69 -13.83
N PRO A 86 2.60 30.10 -13.23
CA PRO A 86 1.49 29.18 -12.88
C PRO A 86 0.94 28.36 -14.05
N ASN A 87 0.93 28.94 -15.25
CA ASN A 87 0.40 28.33 -16.48
C ASN A 87 1.50 27.86 -17.45
N ALA A 88 2.76 27.75 -16.98
CA ALA A 88 3.85 27.26 -17.81
C ALA A 88 3.59 25.81 -18.23
N THR A 89 3.84 25.51 -19.50
CA THR A 89 3.78 24.16 -20.05
C THR A 89 5.14 23.79 -20.62
N TYR A 90 5.51 22.51 -20.54
CA TYR A 90 6.86 22.05 -20.86
C TYR A 90 6.84 21.02 -21.99
N ARG A 91 7.93 20.98 -22.74
CA ARG A 91 8.18 19.98 -23.78
C ARG A 91 9.42 19.19 -23.44
N PHE A 92 9.30 17.88 -23.49
CA PHE A 92 10.41 16.95 -23.31
C PHE A 92 11.04 16.62 -24.65
N ALA A 93 12.36 16.47 -24.66
CA ALA A 93 13.10 15.91 -25.77
C ALA A 93 14.31 15.10 -25.28
N CYS A 94 14.72 14.13 -26.09
CA CYS A 94 15.98 13.41 -25.94
C CYS A 94 16.92 13.87 -27.06
N SER A 95 18.08 14.41 -26.70
CA SER A 95 19.11 14.82 -27.65
C SER A 95 19.88 13.61 -28.16
N TRP A 96 20.22 12.69 -27.26
CA TRP A 96 20.88 11.43 -27.58
C TRP A 96 20.76 10.45 -26.40
N ALA A 97 20.73 9.14 -26.67
CA ALA A 97 20.82 8.13 -25.63
C ALA A 97 21.44 6.83 -26.17
N VAL A 98 22.25 6.15 -25.35
CA VAL A 98 22.84 4.83 -25.70
C VAL A 98 21.76 3.79 -26.02
N ARG A 99 20.62 3.84 -25.33
CA ARG A 99 19.46 2.95 -25.58
C ARG A 99 18.56 3.42 -26.71
N GLY A 100 18.90 4.53 -27.37
CA GLY A 100 18.10 5.19 -28.39
C GLY A 100 16.98 6.06 -27.81
N CYS A 101 16.80 7.26 -28.36
CA CYS A 101 15.78 8.19 -27.87
C CYS A 101 14.34 7.69 -28.03
N SER A 102 14.05 6.82 -29.00
CA SER A 102 12.73 6.19 -29.15
C SER A 102 12.39 5.23 -28.01
N ALA A 103 13.37 4.81 -27.22
CA ALA A 103 13.18 3.94 -26.07
C ALA A 103 12.91 4.71 -24.76
N ILE A 104 12.99 6.05 -24.77
CA ILE A 104 12.84 6.91 -23.59
C ILE A 104 11.59 7.77 -23.74
N THR A 105 10.76 7.78 -22.71
CA THR A 105 9.57 8.63 -22.61
C THR A 105 9.78 9.70 -21.56
N GLY A 106 9.15 10.86 -21.73
CA GLY A 106 9.12 11.93 -20.74
C GLY A 106 7.72 12.52 -20.62
N THR A 107 7.17 12.54 -19.42
CA THR A 107 5.85 13.11 -19.11
C THR A 107 5.97 14.08 -17.94
N PHE A 108 5.20 15.15 -17.96
CA PHE A 108 5.20 16.14 -16.87
C PHE A 108 4.01 15.91 -15.94
N GLY A 109 4.24 16.08 -14.65
CA GLY A 109 3.21 16.04 -13.61
C GLY A 109 3.34 17.19 -12.62
N THR A 110 2.33 17.34 -11.77
CA THR A 110 2.33 18.25 -10.61
C THR A 110 2.64 17.47 -9.35
N LEU A 111 3.30 18.14 -8.41
CA LEU A 111 3.49 17.63 -7.07
C LEU A 111 2.24 17.82 -6.23
N ALA A 112 1.95 16.83 -5.38
CA ALA A 112 0.83 16.90 -4.44
C ALA A 112 1.11 17.90 -3.32
N HIS A 113 2.38 18.02 -2.93
CA HIS A 113 2.85 18.98 -1.91
C HIS A 113 3.93 19.88 -2.53
N PRO A 114 3.57 20.91 -3.31
CA PRO A 114 4.54 21.86 -3.84
C PRO A 114 5.41 22.48 -2.74
N THR A 115 6.71 22.54 -2.98
CA THR A 115 7.69 23.18 -2.11
C THR A 115 8.18 24.49 -2.74
N ALA A 116 8.99 25.26 -2.00
CA ALA A 116 9.64 26.46 -2.53
C ALA A 116 10.56 26.19 -3.74
N THR A 117 10.97 24.93 -3.94
CA THR A 117 11.93 24.49 -4.97
C THR A 117 11.39 23.46 -5.97
N ALA A 118 10.13 23.01 -5.81
CA ALA A 118 9.51 22.13 -6.78
C ALA A 118 7.99 22.13 -6.64
N ASP A 119 7.28 22.31 -7.75
CA ASP A 119 5.84 22.11 -7.88
C ASP A 119 5.48 21.16 -9.04
N ARG A 120 6.49 20.79 -9.84
CA ARG A 120 6.39 19.90 -11.00
C ARG A 120 7.46 18.81 -10.95
N TYR A 121 7.24 17.78 -11.76
CA TYR A 121 8.28 16.82 -12.10
C TYR A 121 8.22 16.44 -13.58
N LEU A 122 9.37 16.05 -14.12
CA LEU A 122 9.52 15.26 -15.34
C LEU A 122 9.68 13.79 -14.93
N GLU A 123 8.72 12.95 -15.29
CA GLU A 123 8.82 11.49 -15.17
C GLU A 123 9.42 10.92 -16.45
N ILE A 124 10.62 10.36 -16.32
CA ILE A 124 11.32 9.63 -17.36
C ILE A 124 10.96 8.16 -17.25
N GLY A 125 10.53 7.56 -18.34
CA GLY A 125 10.23 6.13 -18.43
C GLY A 125 10.92 5.48 -19.63
N PHE A 126 10.79 4.17 -19.72
CA PHE A 126 11.37 3.38 -20.81
C PHE A 126 10.33 2.50 -21.48
N THR A 127 10.39 2.41 -22.81
CA THR A 127 9.60 1.44 -23.56
C THR A 127 10.24 0.04 -23.48
N SER A 128 9.53 -0.99 -23.93
CA SER A 128 10.08 -2.35 -23.99
C SER A 128 11.34 -2.46 -24.86
N SER A 129 11.52 -1.57 -25.85
CA SER A 129 12.71 -1.57 -26.70
C SER A 129 13.98 -1.14 -25.97
N ALA A 130 13.86 -0.57 -24.77
CA ALA A 130 15.02 -0.26 -23.93
C ALA A 130 15.74 -1.53 -23.44
N GLY A 131 15.04 -2.68 -23.36
CA GLY A 131 15.63 -3.96 -22.93
C GLY A 131 15.90 -4.03 -21.43
N SER A 132 16.96 -4.75 -21.04
CA SER A 132 17.29 -5.05 -19.65
C SER A 132 18.68 -4.57 -19.24
N LEU A 133 18.92 -4.43 -17.95
CA LEU A 133 20.23 -4.20 -17.34
C LEU A 133 20.66 -5.45 -16.59
N ALA A 134 21.78 -6.05 -17.00
CA ALA A 134 22.45 -7.07 -16.19
C ALA A 134 22.98 -6.46 -14.87
N PRO A 135 23.23 -7.28 -13.83
CA PRO A 135 23.88 -6.83 -12.60
C PRO A 135 25.15 -6.02 -12.87
N GLY A 136 25.25 -4.84 -12.26
CA GLY A 136 26.38 -3.92 -12.39
C GLY A 136 26.40 -3.06 -13.66
N ALA A 137 25.55 -3.34 -14.65
CA ALA A 137 25.46 -2.57 -15.90
C ALA A 137 24.64 -1.29 -15.74
N ASP A 138 24.86 -0.32 -16.63
CA ASP A 138 24.07 0.92 -16.71
C ASP A 138 23.47 1.17 -18.10
N THR A 139 22.55 2.13 -18.18
CA THR A 139 21.89 2.52 -19.44
C THR A 139 22.83 3.09 -20.48
N GLY A 140 24.03 3.53 -20.09
CA GLY A 140 24.81 4.51 -20.81
C GLY A 140 24.22 5.91 -20.65
N ASP A 141 24.90 6.89 -21.26
CA ASP A 141 24.54 8.32 -21.23
C ASP A 141 23.17 8.53 -21.89
N MET A 142 22.29 9.25 -21.18
CA MET A 142 20.99 9.72 -21.64
C MET A 142 20.97 11.24 -21.56
N GLN A 143 21.12 11.90 -22.71
CA GLN A 143 21.14 13.35 -22.84
C GLN A 143 19.72 13.86 -23.01
N LEU A 144 19.06 14.08 -21.87
CA LEU A 144 17.67 14.53 -21.83
C LEU A 144 17.61 16.05 -21.72
N ARG A 145 16.51 16.62 -22.20
CA ARG A 145 16.24 18.05 -22.07
C ARG A 145 14.76 18.35 -21.98
N PHE A 146 14.43 19.46 -21.35
CA PHE A 146 13.11 20.05 -21.44
C PHE A 146 13.17 21.57 -21.44
N HIS A 147 12.13 22.20 -22.00
CA HIS A 147 12.01 23.65 -22.06
C HIS A 147 10.54 24.04 -21.93
N GLN A 148 10.26 25.31 -21.59
CA GLN A 148 8.90 25.83 -21.70
C GLN A 148 8.45 25.86 -23.16
N SER A 149 7.20 25.51 -23.44
CA SER A 149 6.62 25.56 -24.79
C SER A 149 6.70 26.95 -25.43
N SER A 150 6.70 28.00 -24.59
CA SER A 150 6.83 29.40 -24.96
C SER A 150 8.27 29.86 -25.18
N TRP A 151 9.26 28.99 -24.93
CA TRP A 151 10.69 29.33 -24.91
C TRP A 151 11.05 30.47 -23.96
N GLN A 152 10.24 30.71 -22.91
CA GLN A 152 10.68 31.56 -21.82
C GLN A 152 11.84 30.92 -21.08
N THR A 153 12.79 31.75 -20.66
CA THR A 153 13.96 31.34 -19.88
C THR A 153 13.50 30.65 -18.59
N LEU A 154 14.13 29.51 -18.28
CA LEU A 154 13.96 28.79 -17.03
C LEU A 154 14.85 29.37 -15.95
N ARG A 155 14.38 29.43 -14.71
CA ARG A 155 15.23 29.58 -13.53
C ARG A 155 15.48 28.21 -12.93
N GLN A 156 16.69 27.69 -13.14
CA GLN A 156 17.08 26.37 -12.63
C GLN A 156 17.61 26.43 -11.20
N SER A 157 18.11 27.60 -10.77
CA SER A 157 18.72 27.76 -9.45
C SER A 157 17.78 27.51 -8.28
N ASP A 158 16.47 27.58 -8.49
CA ASP A 158 15.45 27.23 -7.49
C ASP A 158 14.75 25.89 -7.78
N ASP A 159 15.33 25.04 -8.63
CA ASP A 159 14.85 23.68 -8.87
C ASP A 159 15.47 22.67 -7.90
N TYR A 160 14.65 21.85 -7.26
CA TYR A 160 15.09 20.83 -6.30
C TYR A 160 16.16 19.88 -6.87
N SER A 161 15.93 19.35 -8.08
CA SER A 161 16.83 18.35 -8.68
C SER A 161 18.04 18.95 -9.40
N PHE A 162 18.15 20.28 -9.47
CA PHE A 162 19.22 20.96 -10.19
C PHE A 162 20.46 21.17 -9.31
N ASP A 163 21.63 20.89 -9.86
CA ASP A 163 22.90 21.33 -9.33
C ASP A 163 23.86 21.65 -10.48
N GLY A 164 24.01 22.94 -10.77
CA GLY A 164 24.86 23.44 -11.84
C GLY A 164 26.35 23.11 -11.68
N ALA A 165 26.80 22.72 -10.48
CA ALA A 165 28.18 22.29 -10.27
C ALA A 165 28.45 20.85 -10.78
N ARG A 166 27.40 20.06 -11.01
CA ARG A 166 27.51 18.65 -11.45
C ARG A 166 27.68 18.56 -12.96
N THR A 167 28.89 18.82 -13.43
CA THR A 167 29.25 18.72 -14.86
C THR A 167 29.78 17.33 -15.25
N SER A 168 29.96 16.44 -14.28
CA SER A 168 30.35 15.03 -14.47
C SER A 168 29.38 14.12 -13.75
N TYR A 169 29.19 12.89 -14.27
CA TYR A 169 28.26 11.93 -13.70
C TYR A 169 28.69 11.53 -12.29
N ALA A 170 27.76 11.69 -11.36
CA ALA A 170 27.86 11.18 -10.01
C ALA A 170 26.48 10.74 -9.52
N ASP A 171 26.46 9.87 -8.52
CA ASP A 171 25.24 9.46 -7.86
C ASP A 171 24.46 10.68 -7.37
N TRP A 172 23.16 10.70 -7.69
CA TRP A 172 22.31 11.87 -7.49
C TRP A 172 21.03 11.46 -6.80
N ASN A 173 20.92 11.81 -5.53
CA ASN A 173 19.79 11.46 -4.69
C ASN A 173 18.68 12.52 -4.72
N ARG A 174 18.83 13.63 -5.45
CA ARG A 174 17.75 14.62 -5.64
C ARG A 174 16.87 14.32 -6.85
N VAL A 175 16.95 13.11 -7.38
CA VAL A 175 15.99 12.50 -8.30
C VAL A 175 15.57 11.18 -7.68
N THR A 176 14.37 10.71 -7.98
CA THR A 176 13.92 9.39 -7.50
C THR A 176 13.87 8.40 -8.63
N ALA A 177 14.07 7.11 -8.33
CA ALA A 177 13.79 6.03 -9.28
C ALA A 177 12.90 4.97 -8.67
N GLN A 178 11.89 4.55 -9.43
CA GLN A 178 11.02 3.42 -9.14
C GLN A 178 11.40 2.21 -9.97
N LEU A 179 11.29 1.02 -9.37
CA LEU A 179 11.31 -0.26 -10.03
C LEU A 179 10.01 -1.00 -9.71
N ALA A 180 9.25 -1.36 -10.75
CA ALA A 180 7.97 -2.07 -10.62
C ALA A 180 6.95 -1.36 -9.69
N GLY A 181 7.01 -0.03 -9.60
CA GLY A 181 6.09 0.80 -8.81
C GLY A 181 6.59 1.16 -7.41
N ALA A 182 7.63 0.50 -6.90
CA ALA A 182 8.29 0.87 -5.66
C ALA A 182 9.51 1.75 -5.96
N THR A 183 9.66 2.89 -5.29
CA THR A 183 10.92 3.64 -5.31
C THR A 183 12.05 2.85 -4.64
N VAL A 184 13.21 2.87 -5.29
CA VAL A 184 14.41 2.13 -4.87
C VAL A 184 15.64 3.04 -4.82
N TRP A 185 15.49 4.32 -5.19
CA TRP A 185 16.58 5.30 -5.21
C TRP A 185 16.11 6.71 -4.95
N GLY A 186 16.95 7.45 -4.22
CA GLY A 186 16.89 8.90 -4.09
C GLY A 186 15.77 9.40 -3.17
N THR A 187 15.62 10.71 -3.15
CA THR A 187 14.73 11.44 -2.25
C THR A 187 13.97 12.47 -3.06
N ALA A 188 12.66 12.51 -2.89
CA ALA A 188 11.83 13.52 -3.50
C ALA A 188 11.90 14.85 -2.73
N PRO A 189 11.41 15.96 -3.30
CA PRO A 189 11.06 17.14 -2.51
C PRO A 189 10.19 16.73 -1.33
N GLU A 190 10.40 17.39 -0.20
CA GLU A 190 9.67 17.15 1.04
C GLU A 190 8.16 16.96 0.79
N GLY A 191 7.57 15.92 1.37
CA GLY A 191 6.16 15.56 1.17
C GLY A 191 5.82 14.89 -0.17
N ASN A 192 6.79 14.51 -1.01
CA ASN A 192 6.53 13.94 -2.35
C ASN A 192 7.24 12.61 -2.66
N ASP A 193 7.63 11.84 -1.64
CA ASP A 193 8.35 10.57 -1.83
C ASP A 193 7.51 9.55 -2.63
N PRO A 194 8.00 9.05 -3.78
CA PRO A 194 7.29 8.09 -4.60
C PRO A 194 7.34 6.64 -4.08
N THR A 195 8.11 6.33 -3.02
CA THR A 195 8.10 5.03 -2.30
C THR A 195 7.07 4.94 -1.20
N ASP A 196 6.48 6.08 -0.86
CA ASP A 196 5.91 6.27 0.45
C ASP A 196 4.39 6.22 0.40
N PRO A 197 3.75 5.11 0.85
CA PRO A 197 2.51 5.23 1.58
C PRO A 197 2.85 5.71 3.01
N THR A 198 3.27 6.97 3.16
CA THR A 198 3.59 7.67 4.43
C THR A 198 4.15 6.80 5.58
N ASN A 199 5.48 6.65 5.68
CA ASN A 199 6.20 6.11 6.84
C ASN A 199 6.34 7.21 7.92
N PRO A 200 5.65 7.08 9.07
CA PRO A 200 5.56 8.11 10.08
C PRO A 200 6.69 7.97 11.11
N THR A 201 7.85 8.57 10.84
CA THR A 201 8.84 8.84 11.91
C THR A 201 9.47 10.24 11.89
N ASP A 202 8.95 11.19 11.09
CA ASP A 202 9.39 12.59 11.19
C ASP A 202 8.21 13.54 11.48
N PRO A 203 8.16 14.17 12.68
CA PRO A 203 7.02 14.93 13.15
C PRO A 203 7.09 16.40 12.69
N THR A 204 6.73 16.67 11.43
CA THR A 204 6.24 18.00 11.02
C THR A 204 5.27 17.87 9.84
N ASP A 205 3.99 18.17 10.10
CA ASP A 205 2.80 17.98 9.26
C ASP A 205 2.85 18.42 7.77
N PRO A 206 2.09 17.75 6.87
CA PRO A 206 1.76 18.24 5.52
C PRO A 206 0.35 18.89 5.44
N PRO A 207 0.09 19.82 4.50
CA PRO A 207 -1.27 20.17 4.08
C PRO A 207 -1.58 19.67 2.66
N GLY A 208 -2.59 18.80 2.51
CA GLY A 208 -3.22 18.55 1.20
C GLY A 208 -4.33 17.49 1.17
N GLY A 209 -4.13 16.36 1.83
CA GLY A 209 -5.14 15.31 2.02
C GLY A 209 -4.76 14.48 3.23
N GLN A 210 -5.69 14.32 4.17
CA GLN A 210 -5.42 13.51 5.36
C GLN A 210 -5.30 12.06 4.91
N THR A 211 -4.19 11.40 5.25
CA THR A 211 -4.07 9.93 5.17
C THR A 211 -4.23 9.39 6.57
N LEU A 212 -5.04 8.35 6.74
CA LEU A 212 -5.14 7.62 8.01
C LEU A 212 -4.65 6.21 7.77
N PHE A 213 -3.55 5.90 8.43
CA PHE A 213 -3.04 4.56 8.58
C PHE A 213 -2.98 4.26 10.08
N ASP A 214 -3.31 3.02 10.44
CA ASP A 214 -3.19 2.55 11.81
C ASP A 214 -2.91 1.05 11.78
N ASP A 215 -1.87 0.62 12.49
CA ASP A 215 -1.53 -0.79 12.73
C ASP A 215 -2.09 -1.30 14.07
N PHE A 216 -2.81 -0.43 14.79
CA PHE A 216 -3.46 -0.67 16.06
C PHE A 216 -2.53 -1.13 17.18
N ASP A 217 -1.26 -0.68 17.17
CA ASP A 217 -0.31 -0.94 18.26
C ASP A 217 -0.57 -0.06 19.49
N TYR A 218 -1.68 -0.35 20.18
CA TYR A 218 -2.10 0.34 21.39
C TYR A 218 -2.11 -0.60 22.60
N THR A 219 -1.89 -0.05 23.79
CA THR A 219 -1.82 -0.85 25.01
C THR A 219 -3.18 -1.23 25.59
N SER A 220 -4.21 -0.39 25.41
CA SER A 220 -5.57 -0.58 25.94
C SER A 220 -6.57 0.38 25.28
N HIS A 221 -7.87 0.18 25.47
CA HIS A 221 -8.91 1.14 25.02
C HIS A 221 -8.78 2.56 25.61
N THR A 222 -8.03 2.73 26.70
CA THR A 222 -7.75 4.03 27.32
C THR A 222 -6.40 4.61 26.91
N ASP A 223 -5.69 3.97 25.98
CA ASP A 223 -4.43 4.46 25.47
C ASP A 223 -4.66 5.84 24.82
N PRO A 224 -3.98 6.91 25.30
CA PRO A 224 -4.20 8.25 24.76
C PRO A 224 -3.82 8.35 23.28
N ALA A 225 -2.92 7.48 22.79
CA ALA A 225 -2.51 7.46 21.39
C ALA A 225 -3.69 7.16 20.43
N ILE A 226 -4.69 6.39 20.86
CA ILE A 226 -5.91 6.13 20.06
C ILE A 226 -6.59 7.45 19.68
N SER A 227 -6.76 8.32 20.67
CA SER A 227 -7.39 9.63 20.46
C SER A 227 -6.50 10.57 19.66
N ALA A 228 -5.19 10.50 19.86
CA ALA A 228 -4.20 11.29 19.11
C ALA A 228 -4.17 10.91 17.63
N HIS A 229 -4.35 9.62 17.31
CA HIS A 229 -4.50 9.10 15.95
C HIS A 229 -5.91 9.33 15.37
N GLY A 230 -6.77 10.05 16.10
CA GLY A 230 -8.05 10.52 15.60
C GLY A 230 -9.20 9.53 15.72
N TRP A 231 -9.02 8.43 16.46
CA TRP A 231 -10.10 7.49 16.75
C TRP A 231 -10.91 7.90 17.99
N ASN A 232 -12.16 7.47 17.99
CA ASN A 232 -13.08 7.55 19.10
C ASN A 232 -13.56 6.13 19.42
N VAL A 233 -13.19 5.65 20.61
CA VAL A 233 -13.78 4.42 21.16
C VAL A 233 -15.08 4.81 21.85
N ARG A 234 -16.20 4.39 21.29
CA ARG A 234 -17.51 4.85 21.73
C ARG A 234 -17.86 4.35 23.13
N SER A 235 -18.42 5.26 23.94
CA SER A 235 -18.94 4.97 25.28
C SER A 235 -20.34 5.54 25.53
N ASN A 236 -20.82 6.43 24.66
CA ASN A 236 -22.14 7.03 24.74
C ASN A 236 -23.22 6.17 24.07
N SER A 237 -24.44 6.27 24.60
CA SER A 237 -25.64 5.68 24.00
C SER A 237 -26.07 6.42 22.72
N GLY A 238 -26.91 5.76 21.91
CA GLY A 238 -27.46 6.32 20.67
C GLY A 238 -27.57 5.28 19.57
N GLY A 239 -28.00 5.67 18.37
CA GLY A 239 -27.90 4.81 17.18
C GLY A 239 -26.49 4.81 16.58
N PRO A 240 -26.18 3.89 15.64
CA PRO A 240 -26.91 2.66 15.35
C PRO A 240 -26.82 1.67 16.53
N GLY A 241 -27.86 0.86 16.77
CA GLY A 241 -27.92 -0.09 17.89
C GLY A 241 -29.34 -0.34 18.39
N VAL A 242 -29.54 -1.35 19.25
CA VAL A 242 -30.87 -1.67 19.77
C VAL A 242 -31.22 -0.79 20.99
N PRO A 243 -32.47 -0.31 21.12
CA PRO A 243 -32.88 0.48 22.29
C PRO A 243 -32.61 -0.26 23.61
N GLY A 244 -31.99 0.44 24.56
CA GLY A 244 -31.63 -0.10 25.88
C GLY A 244 -30.26 -0.78 25.96
N ALA A 245 -29.53 -0.90 24.85
CA ALA A 245 -28.15 -1.39 24.86
C ALA A 245 -27.16 -0.40 25.47
N THR A 246 -26.00 -0.94 25.83
CA THR A 246 -24.84 -0.19 26.35
C THR A 246 -23.68 -0.24 25.37
N TRP A 247 -22.83 0.79 25.36
CA TRP A 247 -21.57 0.80 24.62
C TRP A 247 -20.42 0.66 25.60
N ASN A 248 -19.64 -0.41 25.48
CA ASN A 248 -18.59 -0.71 26.44
C ASN A 248 -17.21 -0.58 25.79
N PRO A 249 -16.50 0.54 25.98
CA PRO A 249 -15.19 0.74 25.37
C PRO A 249 -14.13 -0.25 25.87
N SER A 250 -14.29 -0.83 27.07
CA SER A 250 -13.34 -1.82 27.61
C SER A 250 -13.27 -3.13 26.82
N LYS A 251 -14.22 -3.34 25.90
CA LYS A 251 -14.27 -4.47 24.99
C LYS A 251 -13.54 -4.22 23.66
N VAL A 252 -12.96 -3.04 23.49
CA VAL A 252 -11.96 -2.77 22.44
C VAL A 252 -10.60 -3.13 23.00
N THR A 253 -9.96 -4.13 22.42
CA THR A 253 -8.69 -4.68 22.91
C THR A 253 -7.69 -4.84 21.78
N PHE A 254 -6.41 -4.89 22.11
CA PHE A 254 -5.33 -5.00 21.13
C PHE A 254 -4.52 -6.24 21.47
N SER A 255 -4.29 -7.10 20.48
CA SER A 255 -3.61 -8.38 20.69
C SER A 255 -2.59 -8.64 19.59
N ALA A 256 -1.43 -9.15 19.98
CA ALA A 256 -0.41 -9.59 19.04
C ALA A 256 -0.90 -10.80 18.22
N SER A 257 -0.77 -10.72 16.90
CA SER A 257 -1.11 -11.78 15.94
C SER A 257 -0.16 -11.72 14.76
N GLY A 258 0.59 -12.81 14.51
CA GLY A 258 1.49 -12.90 13.34
C GLY A 258 2.61 -11.85 13.30
N GLY A 259 3.03 -11.32 14.46
CA GLY A 259 4.04 -10.26 14.56
C GLY A 259 3.49 -8.83 14.50
N ASN A 260 2.18 -8.66 14.28
CA ASN A 260 1.50 -7.36 14.27
C ASN A 260 0.53 -7.23 15.45
N SER A 261 0.07 -6.01 15.74
CA SER A 261 -1.11 -5.80 16.60
C SER A 261 -2.41 -5.92 15.80
N VAL A 262 -3.48 -6.35 16.47
CA VAL A 262 -4.84 -6.43 15.90
C VAL A 262 -5.81 -5.85 16.91
N MET A 263 -6.62 -4.88 16.46
CA MET A 263 -7.77 -4.38 17.21
C MET A 263 -8.91 -5.40 17.17
N ASN A 264 -9.37 -5.82 18.34
CA ASN A 264 -10.54 -6.68 18.51
C ASN A 264 -11.69 -5.88 19.12
N LEU A 265 -12.88 -6.00 18.52
CA LEU A 265 -14.13 -5.50 19.06
C LEU A 265 -14.98 -6.69 19.52
N GLU A 266 -15.32 -6.75 20.81
CA GLU A 266 -16.20 -7.77 21.37
C GLU A 266 -17.58 -7.16 21.69
N THR A 267 -18.65 -7.78 21.20
CA THR A 267 -20.05 -7.43 21.49
C THR A 267 -20.74 -8.65 22.12
N SER A 268 -21.72 -8.43 22.99
CA SER A 268 -22.50 -9.51 23.61
C SER A 268 -23.97 -9.16 23.71
N THR A 269 -24.84 -10.17 23.68
CA THR A 269 -26.27 -10.01 23.92
C THR A 269 -26.86 -11.26 24.55
N ALA A 270 -27.99 -11.13 25.23
CA ALA A 270 -28.84 -12.23 25.67
C ALA A 270 -30.29 -12.02 25.20
N GLY A 271 -30.46 -11.42 24.01
CA GLY A 271 -31.75 -11.27 23.32
C GLY A 271 -32.59 -10.06 23.74
N THR A 272 -32.12 -9.22 24.67
CA THR A 272 -32.78 -7.94 25.03
C THR A 272 -31.82 -6.77 24.92
N GLY A 273 -32.35 -5.56 24.72
CA GLY A 273 -31.55 -4.33 24.72
C GLY A 273 -30.74 -4.17 26.00
N ALA A 274 -31.36 -4.32 27.18
CA ALA A 274 -30.67 -4.21 28.47
C ALA A 274 -29.53 -5.23 28.68
N SER A 275 -29.63 -6.39 28.03
CA SER A 275 -28.56 -7.42 28.03
C SER A 275 -27.54 -7.26 26.90
N THR A 276 -27.70 -6.25 26.04
CA THR A 276 -26.85 -6.03 24.87
C THR A 276 -25.77 -5.01 25.18
N THR A 277 -24.54 -5.39 24.87
CA THR A 277 -23.35 -4.54 24.97
C THR A 277 -22.69 -4.48 23.60
N HIS A 278 -22.69 -3.29 23.00
CA HIS A 278 -22.05 -2.97 21.73
C HIS A 278 -20.61 -2.47 21.91
N THR A 279 -19.84 -2.59 20.84
CA THR A 279 -18.53 -1.96 20.65
C THR A 279 -18.49 -1.25 19.30
N GLU A 280 -17.86 -0.08 19.28
CA GLU A 280 -17.69 0.72 18.07
C GLU A 280 -16.44 1.58 18.21
N VAL A 281 -15.68 1.66 17.11
CA VAL A 281 -14.56 2.57 16.95
C VAL A 281 -14.79 3.31 15.64
N LEU A 282 -14.78 4.64 15.69
CA LEU A 282 -14.95 5.51 14.51
C LEU A 282 -14.05 6.73 14.61
N THR A 283 -13.85 7.45 13.52
CA THR A 283 -13.02 8.65 13.50
C THR A 283 -13.69 9.83 14.20
N ARG A 284 -12.94 10.61 15.00
CA ARG A 284 -13.43 11.80 15.72
C ARG A 284 -13.89 12.94 14.80
N SER A 285 -13.45 12.93 13.55
CA SER A 285 -13.92 13.85 12.53
C SER A 285 -14.05 13.13 11.21
N MET A 286 -14.99 13.61 10.39
CA MET A 286 -15.11 13.17 9.01
C MET A 286 -14.01 13.82 8.18
N LYS A 287 -12.97 13.04 7.91
CA LYS A 287 -11.73 13.52 7.29
C LYS A 287 -11.63 13.16 5.81
N PHE A 288 -12.41 12.18 5.37
CA PHE A 288 -12.32 11.61 4.03
C PHE A 288 -13.60 11.93 3.25
N ARG A 289 -13.43 12.56 2.09
CA ARG A 289 -14.53 12.85 1.15
C ARG A 289 -14.34 12.07 -0.15
N ASN A 290 -13.14 12.12 -0.71
CA ASN A 290 -12.71 11.35 -1.86
C ASN A 290 -11.42 10.62 -1.48
N GLY A 291 -11.33 9.32 -1.75
CA GLY A 291 -10.13 8.55 -1.42
C GLY A 291 -10.28 7.07 -1.70
N THR A 292 -9.21 6.33 -1.41
CA THR A 292 -9.20 4.87 -1.43
C THR A 292 -8.92 4.40 -0.01
N TYR A 293 -9.67 3.43 0.48
CA TYR A 293 -9.35 2.73 1.72
C TYR A 293 -8.91 1.30 1.39
N ALA A 294 -8.04 0.77 2.24
CA ALA A 294 -7.74 -0.65 2.30
C ALA A 294 -7.82 -1.06 3.77
N ALA A 295 -8.59 -2.09 4.07
CA ALA A 295 -8.78 -2.56 5.44
C ALA A 295 -8.75 -4.09 5.47
N ARG A 296 -8.02 -4.64 6.43
CA ARG A 296 -8.09 -6.08 6.73
C ARG A 296 -9.06 -6.28 7.88
N VAL A 297 -10.24 -6.81 7.55
CA VAL A 297 -11.30 -7.07 8.52
C VAL A 297 -11.57 -8.56 8.60
N ARG A 298 -11.67 -9.10 9.81
CA ARG A 298 -12.09 -10.49 10.05
C ARG A 298 -13.42 -10.50 10.77
N PHE A 299 -14.42 -11.08 10.11
CA PHE A 299 -15.70 -11.40 10.73
C PHE A 299 -15.69 -12.80 11.36
N SER A 300 -16.60 -13.04 12.30
CA SER A 300 -16.77 -14.31 13.00
C SER A 300 -18.13 -14.94 12.68
N ASP A 301 -18.17 -16.25 12.44
CA ASP A 301 -19.42 -16.99 12.19
C ASP A 301 -20.15 -17.38 13.47
N ALA A 302 -19.41 -17.61 14.56
CA ALA A 302 -19.92 -18.10 15.82
C ALA A 302 -19.46 -17.19 16.97
N PRO A 303 -20.22 -17.12 18.07
CA PRO A 303 -19.82 -16.36 19.24
C PRO A 303 -18.57 -16.99 19.87
N LYS A 304 -17.75 -16.15 20.52
CA LYS A 304 -16.59 -16.58 21.29
C LYS A 304 -16.98 -17.50 22.45
N TYR A 305 -18.17 -17.29 23.03
CA TYR A 305 -18.74 -18.10 24.10
C TYR A 305 -20.26 -17.94 24.13
N GLY A 306 -20.96 -18.90 24.74
CA GLY A 306 -22.42 -18.87 24.87
C GLY A 306 -23.15 -19.56 23.70
N PRO A 307 -24.50 -19.60 23.75
CA PRO A 307 -25.31 -20.14 22.67
C PRO A 307 -25.23 -19.24 21.43
N ASP A 308 -25.25 -19.86 20.26
CA ASP A 308 -25.30 -19.19 18.96
C ASP A 308 -26.76 -19.02 18.47
N GLY A 309 -26.95 -18.24 17.41
CA GLY A 309 -28.24 -18.04 16.74
C GLY A 309 -28.80 -16.61 16.82
N ASP A 310 -28.20 -15.75 17.64
CA ASP A 310 -28.58 -14.34 17.69
C ASP A 310 -28.19 -13.61 16.39
N ARG A 311 -29.09 -12.76 15.91
CA ARG A 311 -28.94 -11.99 14.67
C ARG A 311 -28.13 -10.73 14.91
N VAL A 312 -26.83 -10.93 15.14
CA VAL A 312 -25.86 -9.86 15.30
C VAL A 312 -25.41 -9.31 13.94
N VAL A 313 -25.06 -8.03 13.91
CA VAL A 313 -24.46 -7.37 12.74
C VAL A 313 -23.00 -7.06 13.09
N GLN A 314 -22.07 -7.46 12.23
CA GLN A 314 -20.67 -7.06 12.30
C GLN A 314 -20.40 -6.15 11.10
N THR A 315 -19.91 -4.94 11.36
CA THR A 315 -19.83 -3.91 10.31
C THR A 315 -18.43 -3.33 10.18
N PHE A 316 -17.99 -3.15 8.94
CA PHE A 316 -16.99 -2.18 8.55
C PHE A 316 -17.64 -1.17 7.62
N PHE A 317 -17.39 0.12 7.81
CA PHE A 317 -18.05 1.15 7.02
C PHE A 317 -17.14 2.34 6.78
N THR A 318 -17.41 3.06 5.70
CA THR A 318 -16.90 4.41 5.46
C THR A 318 -18.07 5.33 5.19
N ILE A 319 -18.19 6.38 5.97
CA ILE A 319 -19.31 7.32 5.94
C ILE A 319 -18.76 8.74 6.05
N ASN A 320 -19.43 9.71 5.43
CA ASN A 320 -19.13 11.14 5.60
C ASN A 320 -20.29 11.89 6.28
N ASP A 321 -20.08 13.17 6.59
CA ASP A 321 -21.06 13.95 7.35
C ASP A 321 -22.39 14.12 6.58
N LEU A 322 -23.48 13.70 7.19
CA LEU A 322 -24.83 14.04 6.73
C LEU A 322 -25.18 15.47 7.15
N LYS A 323 -24.88 16.45 6.30
CA LYS A 323 -25.14 17.87 6.59
C LYS A 323 -26.62 18.25 6.59
N ALA A 324 -27.44 17.52 5.84
CA ALA A 324 -28.88 17.65 5.77
C ALA A 324 -29.50 16.34 5.27
N PRO A 325 -30.80 16.06 5.53
CA PRO A 325 -31.50 14.95 4.89
C PRO A 325 -31.36 15.03 3.37
N MET A 326 -31.00 13.91 2.73
CA MET A 326 -30.80 13.78 1.29
C MET A 326 -29.73 14.72 0.70
N ALA A 327 -28.70 15.08 1.48
CA ALA A 327 -27.60 15.89 0.96
C ALA A 327 -26.87 15.19 -0.19
N ASP A 328 -26.71 15.88 -1.32
CA ASP A 328 -26.03 15.37 -2.53
C ASP A 328 -24.52 15.14 -2.33
N ASP A 329 -23.96 15.63 -1.23
CA ASP A 329 -22.57 15.38 -0.85
C ASP A 329 -22.41 14.25 0.18
N TYR A 330 -23.46 13.48 0.47
CA TYR A 330 -23.42 12.28 1.29
C TYR A 330 -22.83 11.08 0.52
N ALA A 331 -22.08 10.24 1.23
CA ALA A 331 -21.58 8.97 0.74
C ALA A 331 -21.36 8.03 1.92
N GLU A 332 -21.91 6.82 1.80
CA GLU A 332 -21.71 5.74 2.76
C GLU A 332 -21.48 4.44 2.01
N TYR A 333 -20.52 3.65 2.50
CA TYR A 333 -20.25 2.30 2.02
C TYR A 333 -20.19 1.37 3.22
N ASP A 334 -21.14 0.45 3.29
CA ASP A 334 -21.33 -0.48 4.38
C ASP A 334 -20.96 -1.90 3.97
N PHE A 335 -20.22 -2.58 4.85
CA PHE A 335 -19.93 -4.00 4.77
C PHE A 335 -20.51 -4.65 6.02
N GLU A 336 -21.71 -5.17 5.91
CA GLU A 336 -22.49 -5.66 7.03
C GLU A 336 -22.61 -7.18 6.95
N TYR A 337 -21.86 -7.87 7.81
CA TYR A 337 -21.91 -9.31 7.92
C TYR A 337 -22.85 -9.76 9.04
N LEU A 338 -23.85 -10.56 8.67
CA LEU A 338 -24.83 -11.12 9.58
C LEU A 338 -24.65 -12.65 9.60
N PRO A 339 -23.93 -13.23 10.57
CA PRO A 339 -23.60 -14.67 10.57
C PRO A 339 -24.84 -15.57 10.69
N ASN A 340 -25.87 -15.12 11.41
CA ASN A 340 -27.13 -15.84 11.62
C ASN A 340 -28.29 -15.27 10.79
N GLY A 341 -27.98 -14.47 9.76
CA GLY A 341 -28.96 -13.73 8.98
C GLY A 341 -29.61 -12.58 9.77
N GLY A 342 -30.74 -12.08 9.25
CA GLY A 342 -31.37 -10.84 9.69
C GLY A 342 -31.86 -10.03 8.49
N TRP A 343 -32.64 -8.97 8.75
CA TRP A 343 -33.24 -8.14 7.68
C TRP A 343 -34.01 -8.92 6.60
N GLY A 344 -34.70 -9.99 7.00
CA GLY A 344 -35.44 -10.87 6.10
C GLY A 344 -34.65 -12.08 5.60
N GLU A 345 -33.35 -12.14 5.89
CA GLU A 345 -32.49 -13.23 5.44
C GLU A 345 -32.48 -14.40 6.43
N PRO A 346 -32.65 -15.65 5.95
CA PRO A 346 -32.76 -16.83 6.80
C PRO A 346 -31.41 -17.40 7.27
N ALA A 347 -30.30 -16.94 6.71
CA ALA A 347 -28.96 -17.49 6.93
C ALA A 347 -27.89 -16.41 6.70
N ASN A 348 -26.63 -16.79 6.86
CA ASN A 348 -25.50 -15.89 6.76
C ASN A 348 -25.50 -15.05 5.48
N ILE A 349 -25.22 -13.76 5.62
CA ILE A 349 -25.18 -12.83 4.49
C ILE A 349 -24.19 -11.69 4.74
N LEU A 350 -23.47 -11.31 3.70
CA LEU A 350 -22.71 -10.06 3.65
C LEU A 350 -23.45 -9.09 2.72
N TYR A 351 -23.91 -7.98 3.26
CA TYR A 351 -24.35 -6.83 2.47
C TYR A 351 -23.16 -5.93 2.18
N THR A 352 -23.02 -5.54 0.92
CA THR A 352 -22.16 -4.44 0.49
C THR A 352 -23.08 -3.38 -0.10
N THR A 353 -23.36 -2.34 0.69
CA THR A 353 -24.34 -1.31 0.35
C THR A 353 -23.63 0.02 0.16
N SER A 354 -23.97 0.74 -0.90
CA SER A 354 -23.54 2.12 -1.10
C SER A 354 -24.75 3.04 -1.07
N TRP A 355 -24.69 4.11 -0.27
CA TRP A 355 -25.70 5.17 -0.24
C TRP A 355 -25.13 6.43 -0.88
N GLU A 356 -25.90 7.01 -1.81
CA GLU A 356 -25.62 8.32 -2.41
C GLU A 356 -26.37 9.43 -1.67
N THR A 357 -27.55 9.11 -1.14
CA THR A 357 -28.35 10.02 -0.32
C THR A 357 -29.04 9.25 0.79
N TYR A 358 -29.13 9.85 1.98
CA TYR A 358 -29.76 9.25 3.15
C TYR A 358 -30.77 10.20 3.81
N ASN A 359 -31.91 9.63 4.21
CA ASN A 359 -32.92 10.33 5.00
C ASN A 359 -33.07 9.67 6.39
N PRO A 360 -32.81 10.40 7.48
CA PRO A 360 -33.00 9.87 8.82
C PRO A 360 -34.48 9.65 9.18
N ASP A 361 -35.42 10.27 8.46
CA ASP A 361 -36.84 10.00 8.62
C ASP A 361 -37.26 8.75 7.83
N PRO A 362 -37.66 7.66 8.50
CA PRO A 362 -37.90 6.35 7.86
C PRO A 362 -39.09 6.33 6.89
N GLY A 363 -39.89 7.41 6.83
CA GLY A 363 -41.03 7.54 5.91
C GLY A 363 -40.69 8.09 4.52
N ARG A 364 -39.41 8.43 4.26
CA ARG A 364 -38.98 9.04 2.99
C ARG A 364 -37.91 8.19 2.31
N PRO A 365 -37.97 8.04 0.97
CA PRO A 365 -37.04 7.20 0.24
C PRO A 365 -35.61 7.78 0.29
N SER A 366 -34.64 6.89 0.45
CA SER A 366 -33.20 7.13 0.32
C SER A 366 -32.69 6.45 -0.95
N THR A 367 -31.55 6.87 -1.51
CA THR A 367 -30.99 6.27 -2.72
C THR A 367 -29.78 5.40 -2.38
N SER A 368 -29.89 4.11 -2.63
CA SER A 368 -28.80 3.15 -2.47
C SER A 368 -28.73 2.12 -3.58
N THR A 369 -27.53 1.56 -3.72
CA THR A 369 -27.28 0.33 -4.46
C THR A 369 -26.76 -0.71 -3.47
N ALA A 370 -27.41 -1.87 -3.41
CA ALA A 370 -26.99 -2.97 -2.54
C ALA A 370 -26.63 -4.20 -3.37
N ARG A 371 -25.52 -4.85 -3.01
CA ARG A 371 -25.20 -6.22 -3.42
C ARG A 371 -25.11 -7.08 -2.18
N ALA A 372 -25.55 -8.33 -2.29
CA ALA A 372 -25.52 -9.27 -1.17
C ALA A 372 -25.03 -10.64 -1.64
N GLY A 373 -24.25 -11.30 -0.78
CA GLY A 373 -23.69 -12.62 -1.04
C GLY A 373 -23.90 -13.58 0.14
N ARG A 374 -24.27 -14.83 -0.16
CA ARG A 374 -24.41 -15.92 0.82
C ARG A 374 -23.17 -16.82 0.82
N VAL A 375 -22.02 -16.22 1.02
CA VAL A 375 -20.77 -16.94 1.28
C VAL A 375 -20.22 -16.35 2.57
N SER A 376 -19.90 -17.19 3.54
CA SER A 376 -19.26 -16.71 4.77
C SER A 376 -17.89 -16.13 4.43
N PRO A 377 -17.65 -14.82 4.68
CA PRO A 377 -16.33 -14.24 4.64
C PRO A 377 -15.57 -14.49 5.96
N ALA A 378 -16.18 -15.15 6.95
CA ALA A 378 -15.56 -15.30 8.26
C ALA A 378 -14.28 -16.13 8.18
N GLY A 379 -13.25 -15.67 8.90
CA GLY A 379 -11.91 -16.27 8.83
C GLY A 379 -11.19 -16.11 7.48
N THR A 380 -11.83 -15.53 6.46
CA THR A 380 -11.20 -15.23 5.16
C THR A 380 -10.58 -13.84 5.23
N THR A 381 -9.30 -13.74 4.85
CA THR A 381 -8.61 -12.45 4.72
C THR A 381 -8.83 -11.92 3.31
N TRP A 382 -9.48 -10.77 3.19
CA TRP A 382 -9.66 -10.07 1.92
C TRP A 382 -8.51 -9.08 1.72
N TRP A 383 -8.05 -8.94 0.48
CA TRP A 383 -6.95 -8.06 0.07
C TRP A 383 -7.44 -6.98 -0.87
#